data_AF-T0NI35-F1
#
_entry.id   AF-T0NI35-F1
#
_cell.length_a   1.000
_cell.length_b   1.000
_cell.length_c   1.000
_cell.angle_alpha   90.00
_cell.angle_beta   90.00
_cell.angle_gamma   90.00
#
_symmetry.space_group_name_H-M   'P 1'
#
loop_
_entity.id
_entity.type
_entity.pdbx_description
1 polymer ?
#
loop_
_entity_poly.entity_id
_entity_poly.type
_entity_poly.pdbx_seq_one_letter_code
_entity_poly.pdbx_strand_id
1 'polypeptide(L)'
;MNVPQIINKYHTGKLEGDTLFLDPCESIYLYMKGKIVPETKMNMVDLINSVFNEDLYIYYVYSVLKSKGFIVKRDGYRFFYRRPGEQYNIPVILIKEGEITDFSWLYENLPAIFITVDEEKSITYFRADFIDPEGNADSNISVRKLGKLDNIYYTTNARPEWFGQEFMGVKILNQFEANYVLGEPGTEEDQLYSDLIKRHFIVKSGFKYGQNFRIYSDSMENHAEFLVSLMKREEWYKISRAIRLSTSVRKKTLVAGFIDGELKYIDIERLRDI
;
A
#
# COMPACT_ATOMS: atom_id res chain seq x y z
N MET A 1 -4.36 21.58 -37.40
CA MET A 1 -3.44 21.94 -36.30
C MET A 1 -2.08 21.41 -36.71
N ASN A 2 -1.03 22.23 -36.70
CA ASN A 2 0.30 21.75 -37.05
C ASN A 2 0.88 20.89 -35.90
N VAL A 3 1.91 20.08 -36.18
CA VAL A 3 2.49 19.16 -35.20
C VAL A 3 2.94 19.87 -33.91
N PRO A 4 3.65 21.01 -33.96
CA PRO A 4 4.02 21.75 -32.74
C PRO A 4 2.82 22.20 -31.90
N GLN A 5 1.71 22.62 -32.52
CA GLN A 5 0.49 22.97 -31.80
C GLN A 5 -0.15 21.76 -31.11
N ILE A 6 -0.09 20.56 -31.70
CA ILE A 6 -0.58 19.33 -31.07
C ILE A 6 0.25 19.02 -29.83
N ILE A 7 1.59 19.03 -29.96
CA ILE A 7 2.52 18.77 -28.85
C ILE A 7 2.27 19.76 -27.71
N ASN A 8 2.20 21.06 -28.01
CA ASN A 8 2.04 22.09 -26.98
C ASN A 8 0.67 22.05 -26.30
N LYS A 9 -0.40 21.74 -27.04
CA LYS A 9 -1.76 21.73 -26.50
C LYS A 9 -2.08 20.47 -25.71
N TYR A 10 -1.62 19.32 -26.19
CA TYR A 10 -1.95 18.02 -25.59
C TYR A 10 -0.83 17.47 -24.71
N HIS A 11 0.37 18.05 -24.77
CA HIS A 11 1.56 17.59 -24.07
C HIS A 11 1.86 16.12 -24.35
N THR A 12 1.89 15.78 -25.64
CA THR A 12 2.06 14.41 -26.13
C THR A 12 3.13 14.34 -27.21
N GLY A 13 3.89 13.25 -27.23
CA GLY A 13 4.82 12.90 -28.27
C GLY A 13 6.16 13.64 -28.24
N LYS A 14 7.06 13.18 -29.10
CA LYS A 14 8.39 13.75 -29.33
C LYS A 14 8.58 13.96 -30.82
N LEU A 15 8.94 15.19 -31.22
CA LEU A 15 9.25 15.51 -32.60
C LEU A 15 10.73 15.20 -32.88
N GLU A 16 10.98 14.36 -33.88
CA GLU A 16 12.33 14.07 -34.39
C GLU A 16 12.34 14.27 -35.90
N GLY A 17 13.03 15.33 -36.35
CA GLY A 17 12.92 15.80 -37.74
C GLY A 17 11.48 16.23 -38.05
N ASP A 18 10.90 15.64 -39.09
CA ASP A 18 9.52 15.88 -39.51
C ASP A 18 8.53 14.84 -38.98
N THR A 19 8.99 13.90 -38.15
CA THR A 19 8.18 12.79 -37.65
C THR A 19 7.83 12.98 -36.17
N LEU A 20 6.54 12.91 -35.86
CA LEU A 20 6.03 12.90 -34.48
C LEU A 20 5.95 11.45 -33.97
N PHE A 21 6.78 11.11 -33.00
CA PHE A 21 6.69 9.83 -32.29
C PHE A 21 5.74 9.97 -31.11
N LEU A 22 4.84 9.00 -30.96
CA LEU A 22 3.83 8.96 -29.91
C LEU A 22 3.93 7.65 -29.15
N ASP A 23 3.79 7.71 -27.84
CA ASP A 23 3.51 6.53 -27.02
C ASP A 23 2.14 5.92 -27.41
N PRO A 24 1.92 4.59 -27.28
CA PRO A 24 0.63 3.95 -27.50
C PRO A 24 -0.57 4.67 -26.85
N CYS A 25 -0.45 5.11 -25.59
CA CYS A 25 -1.51 5.83 -24.90
C CYS A 25 -1.77 7.22 -25.52
N GLU A 26 -0.71 7.92 -25.92
CA GLU A 26 -0.81 9.22 -26.59
C GLU A 26 -1.50 9.09 -27.95
N SER A 27 -1.17 8.04 -28.70
CA SER A 27 -1.75 7.73 -30.01
C SER A 27 -3.26 7.52 -29.91
N ILE A 28 -3.71 6.63 -29.02
CA ILE A 28 -5.14 6.41 -28.81
C ILE A 28 -5.81 7.68 -28.27
N TYR A 29 -5.17 8.41 -27.35
CA TYR A 29 -5.74 9.65 -26.81
C TYR A 29 -5.95 10.72 -27.90
N LEU A 30 -4.97 10.95 -28.76
CA LEU A 30 -5.07 11.92 -29.86
C LEU A 30 -6.07 11.47 -30.93
N TYR A 31 -6.14 10.18 -31.22
CA TYR A 31 -7.16 9.60 -32.10
C TYR A 31 -8.56 9.86 -31.55
N MET A 32 -8.80 9.58 -30.26
CA MET A 32 -10.08 9.84 -29.59
C MET A 32 -10.42 11.34 -29.53
N LYS A 33 -9.44 12.23 -29.57
CA LYS A 33 -9.63 13.69 -29.71
C LYS A 33 -9.83 14.15 -31.16
N GLY A 34 -9.81 13.24 -32.14
CA GLY A 34 -9.91 13.53 -33.57
C GLY A 34 -8.77 14.42 -34.05
N LYS A 35 -7.55 14.18 -33.58
CA LYS A 35 -6.35 14.95 -33.93
C LYS A 35 -5.41 14.22 -34.88
N ILE A 36 -5.49 12.89 -34.88
CA ILE A 36 -4.78 12.01 -35.80
C ILE A 36 -5.75 10.95 -36.31
N VAL A 37 -5.41 10.34 -37.44
CA VAL A 37 -6.12 9.21 -38.05
C VAL A 37 -5.10 8.17 -38.52
N PRO A 38 -5.42 6.87 -38.46
CA PRO A 38 -4.55 5.84 -39.02
C PRO A 38 -4.49 5.98 -40.55
N GLU A 39 -3.34 5.66 -41.15
CA GLU A 39 -3.16 5.69 -42.60
C GLU A 39 -4.11 4.73 -43.32
N THR A 40 -4.30 3.55 -42.73
CA THR A 40 -5.29 2.57 -43.18
C THR A 40 -6.55 2.69 -42.33
N LYS A 41 -7.72 2.70 -42.97
CA LYS A 41 -8.99 2.75 -42.26
C LYS A 41 -9.16 1.49 -41.42
N MET A 42 -9.18 1.66 -40.10
CA MET A 42 -9.36 0.59 -39.12
C MET A 42 -10.58 0.89 -38.26
N ASN A 43 -11.24 -0.15 -37.73
CA ASN A 43 -12.18 0.02 -36.63
C ASN A 43 -11.40 0.19 -35.30
N MET A 44 -12.11 0.49 -34.21
CA MET A 44 -11.46 0.76 -32.93
C MET A 44 -10.71 -0.44 -32.36
N VAL A 45 -11.23 -1.66 -32.56
CA VAL A 45 -10.60 -2.90 -32.06
C VAL A 45 -9.27 -3.13 -32.77
N ASP A 46 -9.27 -3.03 -34.10
CA ASP A 46 -8.05 -3.21 -34.91
C ASP A 46 -7.02 -2.11 -34.61
N LEU A 47 -7.48 -0.87 -34.41
CA LEU A 47 -6.59 0.23 -34.03
C LEU A 47 -5.92 -0.05 -32.69
N ILE A 48 -6.70 -0.40 -31.65
CA ILE A 48 -6.14 -0.73 -30.33
C ILE A 48 -5.14 -1.88 -30.46
N ASN A 49 -5.49 -2.97 -31.14
CA ASN A 49 -4.62 -4.14 -31.30
C ASN A 49 -3.35 -3.85 -32.11
N SER A 50 -3.36 -2.84 -32.99
CA SER A 50 -2.17 -2.42 -33.75
C SER A 50 -1.21 -1.53 -32.97
N VAL A 51 -1.71 -0.86 -31.92
CA VAL A 51 -0.94 0.14 -31.14
C VAL A 51 -0.54 -0.40 -29.77
N PHE A 52 -1.39 -1.21 -29.14
CA PHE A 52 -1.16 -1.80 -27.83
C PHE A 52 -0.80 -3.28 -27.94
N ASN A 53 0.31 -3.63 -27.31
CA ASN A 53 0.72 -4.98 -26.97
C ASN A 53 0.77 -5.21 -25.44
N GLU A 54 0.23 -4.25 -24.68
CA GLU A 54 0.21 -4.23 -23.22
C GLU A 54 -1.24 -4.31 -22.69
N ASP A 55 -1.39 -4.26 -21.36
CA ASP A 55 -2.69 -4.23 -20.70
C ASP A 55 -3.46 -2.93 -21.00
N LEU A 56 -4.70 -3.04 -21.49
CA LEU A 56 -5.56 -1.90 -21.80
C LEU A 56 -5.92 -1.06 -20.56
N TYR A 57 -5.82 -1.61 -19.34
CA TYR A 57 -5.97 -0.83 -18.10
C TYR A 57 -4.93 0.30 -17.99
N ILE A 58 -3.77 0.18 -18.64
CA ILE A 58 -2.77 1.25 -18.72
C ILE A 58 -3.36 2.48 -19.42
N TYR A 59 -4.03 2.28 -20.57
CA TYR A 59 -4.69 3.37 -21.27
C TYR A 59 -5.83 3.96 -20.44
N TYR A 60 -6.58 3.13 -19.72
CA TYR A 60 -7.65 3.60 -18.86
C TYR A 60 -7.12 4.56 -17.78
N VAL A 61 -6.08 4.17 -17.04
CA VAL A 61 -5.40 5.04 -16.06
C VAL A 61 -4.84 6.29 -16.71
N TYR A 62 -4.14 6.16 -17.85
CA TYR A 62 -3.63 7.30 -18.60
C TYR A 62 -4.74 8.31 -18.93
N SER A 63 -5.88 7.82 -19.43
CA SER A 63 -7.02 8.65 -19.82
C SER A 63 -7.63 9.41 -18.63
N VAL A 64 -7.68 8.77 -17.46
CA VAL A 64 -8.13 9.37 -16.19
C VAL A 64 -7.21 10.50 -15.78
N LEU A 65 -5.89 10.25 -15.75
CA LEU A 65 -4.90 11.29 -15.43
C LEU A 65 -4.96 12.46 -16.42
N LYS A 66 -5.10 12.19 -17.72
CA LYS A 66 -5.27 13.25 -18.74
C LYS A 66 -6.56 14.04 -18.54
N SER A 67 -7.66 13.38 -18.16
CA SER A 67 -8.96 14.03 -17.91
C SER A 67 -8.90 15.04 -16.76
N LYS A 68 -8.00 14.81 -15.79
CA LYS A 68 -7.72 15.70 -14.66
C LYS A 68 -6.88 16.92 -15.04
N GLY A 69 -6.47 17.03 -16.31
CA GLY A 69 -5.66 18.13 -16.83
C GLY A 69 -4.15 17.94 -16.61
N PHE A 70 -3.72 16.73 -16.24
CA PHE A 70 -2.30 16.46 -16.05
C PHE A 70 -1.53 16.30 -17.37
N ILE A 71 -0.27 16.70 -17.32
CA ILE A 71 0.77 16.26 -18.24
C ILE A 71 1.25 14.90 -17.71
N VAL A 72 1.16 13.86 -18.54
CA VAL A 72 1.42 12.49 -18.13
C VAL A 72 2.51 11.91 -19.02
N LYS A 73 3.52 11.31 -18.39
CA LYS A 73 4.48 10.40 -19.02
C LYS A 73 4.33 9.04 -18.36
N ARG A 74 4.71 7.97 -19.05
CA ARG A 74 4.66 6.63 -18.47
C ARG A 74 5.92 5.82 -18.78
N ASP A 75 6.12 4.81 -17.94
CA ASP A 75 7.07 3.73 -18.11
C ASP A 75 6.34 2.44 -17.73
N GLY A 76 5.85 1.70 -18.73
CA GLY A 76 4.93 0.57 -18.55
C GLY A 76 3.65 1.00 -17.80
N TYR A 77 3.45 0.40 -16.62
CA TYR A 77 2.33 0.63 -15.70
C TYR A 77 2.59 1.74 -14.66
N ARG A 78 3.75 2.40 -14.71
CA ARG A 78 4.13 3.53 -13.86
C ARG A 78 3.90 4.85 -14.60
N PHE A 79 3.23 5.80 -13.95
CA PHE A 79 2.85 7.09 -14.50
C PHE A 79 3.48 8.23 -13.71
N PHE A 80 4.13 9.14 -14.43
CA PHE A 80 4.67 10.38 -13.92
C PHE A 80 3.77 11.51 -14.38
N TYR A 81 3.24 12.28 -13.44
CA TYR A 81 2.26 13.31 -13.74
C TYR A 81 2.55 14.63 -13.02
N ARG A 82 2.12 15.73 -13.63
CA ARG A 82 2.22 17.09 -13.10
C ARG A 82 1.16 18.00 -13.73
N ARG A 83 0.87 19.12 -13.09
CA ARG A 83 0.16 20.22 -13.75
C ARG A 83 1.13 21.07 -14.59
N PRO A 84 0.64 21.80 -15.60
CA PRO A 84 1.47 22.77 -16.30
C PRO A 84 2.11 23.77 -15.33
N GLY A 85 3.44 23.93 -15.40
CA GLY A 85 4.20 24.83 -14.53
C GLY A 85 4.61 24.23 -13.17
N GLU A 86 4.10 23.05 -12.80
CA GLU A 86 4.46 22.37 -11.54
C GLU A 86 5.52 21.29 -11.75
N GLN A 87 6.13 20.84 -10.66
CA GLN A 87 7.02 19.68 -10.63
C GLN A 87 6.24 18.37 -10.71
N TYR A 88 6.93 17.27 -11.03
CA TYR A 88 6.34 15.94 -10.99
C TYR A 88 6.00 15.52 -9.56
N ASN A 89 4.80 14.96 -9.38
CA ASN A 89 4.38 14.34 -8.13
C ASN A 89 5.03 12.96 -7.95
N ILE A 90 4.82 12.35 -6.78
CA ILE A 90 5.14 10.93 -6.56
C ILE A 90 4.43 10.07 -7.64
N PRO A 91 5.07 9.02 -8.15
CA PRO A 91 4.53 8.24 -9.26
C PRO A 91 3.20 7.57 -8.90
N VAL A 92 2.34 7.43 -9.91
CA VAL A 92 1.15 6.57 -9.85
C VAL A 92 1.50 5.22 -10.47
N ILE A 93 1.18 4.13 -9.81
CA ILE A 93 1.49 2.76 -10.25
C ILE A 93 0.19 1.98 -10.35
N LEU A 94 -0.13 1.49 -11.56
CA LEU A 94 -1.29 0.62 -11.75
C LEU A 94 -1.04 -0.75 -11.12
N ILE A 95 -1.98 -1.20 -10.30
CA ILE A 95 -2.06 -2.56 -9.78
C ILE A 95 -3.52 -3.02 -9.81
N LYS A 96 -3.78 -4.20 -10.40
CA LYS A 96 -5.15 -4.74 -10.51
C LYS A 96 -5.55 -5.49 -9.24
N GLU A 97 -6.85 -5.57 -8.93
CA GLU A 97 -7.34 -6.25 -7.72
C GLU A 97 -6.89 -7.72 -7.61
N GLY A 98 -6.90 -8.44 -8.72
CA GLY A 98 -6.47 -9.85 -8.78
C GLY A 98 -4.96 -10.06 -8.90
N GLU A 99 -4.14 -9.01 -8.92
CA GLU A 99 -2.69 -9.17 -9.00
C GLU A 99 -2.12 -9.64 -7.66
N ILE A 100 -1.19 -10.58 -7.74
CA ILE A 100 -0.40 -11.02 -6.60
C ILE A 100 0.84 -10.13 -6.52
N THR A 101 1.04 -9.51 -5.36
CA THR A 101 2.22 -8.68 -5.07
C THR A 101 2.90 -9.16 -3.79
N ASP A 102 4.12 -8.70 -3.54
CA ASP A 102 4.89 -8.98 -2.34
C ASP A 102 5.39 -7.71 -1.67
N PHE A 103 5.84 -7.84 -0.42
CA PHE A 103 6.28 -6.69 0.37
C PHE A 103 7.48 -5.99 -0.26
N SER A 104 8.43 -6.74 -0.80
CA SER A 104 9.62 -6.18 -1.46
C SER A 104 9.26 -5.30 -2.64
N TRP A 105 8.37 -5.78 -3.51
CA TRP A 105 7.88 -4.99 -4.64
C TRP A 105 7.18 -3.71 -4.18
N LEU A 106 6.34 -3.76 -3.14
CA LEU A 106 5.72 -2.55 -2.61
C LEU A 106 6.77 -1.57 -2.09
N TYR A 107 7.73 -2.06 -1.30
CA TYR A 107 8.77 -1.26 -0.65
C TYR A 107 9.71 -0.59 -1.67
N GLU A 108 10.15 -1.31 -2.70
CA GLU A 108 11.01 -0.79 -3.78
C GLU A 108 10.34 0.31 -4.62
N ASN A 109 9.00 0.35 -4.62
CA ASN A 109 8.24 1.33 -5.38
C ASN A 109 7.88 2.59 -4.58
N LEU A 110 8.26 2.69 -3.31
CA LEU A 110 7.93 3.84 -2.47
C LEU A 110 8.83 5.07 -2.74
N PRO A 111 8.31 6.29 -2.54
CA PRO A 111 6.91 6.62 -2.30
C PRO A 111 6.08 6.53 -3.59
N ALA A 112 4.84 6.05 -3.49
CA ALA A 112 3.96 5.91 -4.65
C ALA A 112 2.47 6.02 -4.30
N ILE A 113 1.68 6.30 -5.33
CA ILE A 113 0.23 6.11 -5.31
C ILE A 113 -0.10 4.87 -6.14
N PHE A 114 -0.55 3.80 -5.48
CA PHE A 114 -1.10 2.65 -6.17
C PHE A 114 -2.52 2.96 -6.61
N ILE A 115 -2.76 2.92 -7.93
CA ILE A 115 -4.08 3.08 -8.52
C ILE A 115 -4.64 1.70 -8.88
N THR A 116 -5.83 1.43 -8.40
CA THR A 116 -6.52 0.16 -8.61
C THR A 116 -7.81 0.38 -9.37
N VAL A 117 -8.00 -0.46 -10.39
CA VAL A 117 -9.21 -0.48 -11.21
C VAL A 117 -9.93 -1.79 -10.94
N ASP A 118 -11.18 -1.71 -10.47
CA ASP A 118 -12.02 -2.90 -10.27
C ASP A 118 -12.69 -3.35 -11.59
N GLU A 119 -13.44 -4.46 -11.53
CA GLU A 119 -14.14 -5.02 -12.70
C GLU A 119 -15.22 -4.09 -13.27
N GLU A 120 -15.77 -3.18 -12.45
CA GLU A 120 -16.74 -2.16 -12.84
C GLU A 120 -16.07 -0.86 -13.32
N LYS A 121 -14.73 -0.85 -13.42
CA LYS A 121 -13.89 0.30 -13.77
C LYS A 121 -13.95 1.44 -12.75
N SER A 122 -14.30 1.16 -11.50
CA SER A 122 -14.12 2.13 -10.41
C SER A 122 -12.65 2.21 -10.04
N ILE A 123 -12.21 3.43 -9.71
CA ILE A 123 -10.82 3.71 -9.36
C ILE A 123 -10.72 3.95 -7.86
N THR A 124 -9.74 3.31 -7.25
CA THR A 124 -9.29 3.63 -5.89
C THR A 124 -7.80 3.95 -5.89
N TYR A 125 -7.43 4.94 -5.09
CA TYR A 125 -6.05 5.39 -4.92
C TYR A 125 -5.56 5.03 -3.52
N PHE A 126 -4.36 4.47 -3.43
CA PHE A 126 -3.68 4.16 -2.17
C PHE A 126 -2.34 4.85 -2.16
N ARG A 127 -2.15 5.81 -1.25
CA ARG A 127 -0.85 6.43 -1.03
C ARG A 127 -0.05 5.54 -0.09
N ALA A 128 1.17 5.23 -0.49
CA ALA A 128 2.11 4.46 0.31
C ALA A 128 3.42 5.24 0.47
N ASP A 129 3.91 5.31 1.70
CA ASP A 129 5.12 6.03 2.08
C ASP A 129 5.99 5.17 3.02
N PHE A 130 7.30 5.46 3.03
CA PHE A 130 8.21 4.91 4.02
C PHE A 130 7.85 5.41 5.42
N ILE A 131 7.89 4.49 6.40
CA ILE A 131 7.73 4.85 7.81
C ILE A 131 8.67 4.01 8.67
N ASP A 132 9.23 4.66 9.69
CA ASP A 132 9.97 4.01 10.77
C ASP A 132 9.21 4.32 12.08
N PRO A 133 8.20 3.49 12.43
CA PRO A 133 7.25 3.84 13.49
C PRO A 133 7.91 3.67 14.86
N GLU A 134 7.66 4.63 15.76
CA GLU A 134 8.14 4.60 17.14
C GLU A 134 6.99 5.01 18.09
N GLY A 135 6.82 4.24 19.15
CA GLY A 135 5.92 4.55 20.25
C GLY A 135 6.65 5.20 21.42
N ASN A 136 5.93 5.39 22.51
CA ASN A 136 6.38 5.99 23.77
C ASN A 136 5.84 5.23 24.99
N ALA A 137 5.22 4.07 24.79
CA ALA A 137 4.67 3.26 25.87
C ALA A 137 5.80 2.63 26.69
N ASP A 138 5.54 2.40 27.98
CA ASP A 138 6.42 1.54 28.78
C ASP A 138 6.43 0.15 28.15
N SER A 139 7.61 -0.32 27.76
CA SER A 139 7.85 -1.62 27.16
C SER A 139 8.81 -2.50 27.97
N ASN A 140 9.09 -2.10 29.23
CA ASN A 140 9.91 -2.89 30.16
C ASN A 140 9.11 -4.08 30.71
N ILE A 141 8.96 -5.09 29.86
CA ILE A 141 8.18 -6.28 30.19
C ILE A 141 8.90 -7.09 31.27
N SER A 142 8.19 -7.32 32.37
CA SER A 142 8.63 -8.20 33.44
C SER A 142 7.48 -9.08 33.91
N VAL A 143 7.70 -10.38 33.90
CA VAL A 143 6.73 -11.39 34.33
C VAL A 143 7.32 -12.17 35.50
N ARG A 144 6.56 -12.30 36.58
CA ARG A 144 6.97 -13.09 37.75
C ARG A 144 6.31 -14.47 37.71
N LYS A 145 7.11 -15.54 37.82
CA LYS A 145 6.62 -16.93 37.93
C LYS A 145 5.59 -17.27 36.84
N LEU A 146 6.08 -17.54 35.64
CA LEU A 146 5.25 -17.97 34.52
C LEU A 146 4.74 -19.40 34.76
N GLY A 147 3.43 -19.55 34.87
CA GLY A 147 2.74 -20.83 34.86
C GLY A 147 2.28 -21.18 33.44
N LYS A 148 2.12 -22.49 33.21
CA LYS A 148 1.53 -23.04 31.99
C LYS A 148 0.52 -24.12 32.36
N LEU A 149 -0.67 -24.03 31.78
CA LEU A 149 -1.68 -25.07 31.86
C LEU A 149 -2.20 -25.30 30.43
N ASP A 150 -2.00 -26.50 29.91
CA ASP A 150 -2.18 -26.83 28.49
C ASP A 150 -1.48 -25.81 27.57
N ASN A 151 -2.24 -25.09 26.75
CA ASN A 151 -1.75 -24.05 25.83
C ASN A 151 -1.92 -22.63 26.38
N ILE A 152 -2.25 -22.47 27.66
CA ILE A 152 -2.48 -21.18 28.29
C ILE A 152 -1.31 -20.87 29.22
N TYR A 153 -0.66 -19.74 28.95
CA TYR A 153 0.36 -19.17 29.81
C TYR A 153 -0.27 -18.15 30.75
N TYR A 154 0.14 -18.15 32.01
CA TYR A 154 -0.40 -17.23 33.01
C TYR A 154 0.62 -16.85 34.07
N THR A 155 0.40 -15.73 34.74
CA THR A 155 1.27 -15.22 35.80
C THR A 155 0.45 -14.48 36.85
N THR A 156 0.93 -14.43 38.09
CA THR A 156 0.31 -13.61 39.14
C THR A 156 0.70 -12.13 39.04
N ASN A 157 1.71 -11.78 38.25
CA ASN A 157 2.12 -10.39 38.07
C ASN A 157 2.91 -10.21 36.77
N ALA A 158 2.42 -9.31 35.91
CA ALA A 158 3.13 -8.82 34.74
C ALA A 158 3.11 -7.29 34.72
N ARG A 159 4.27 -6.70 34.44
CA ARG A 159 4.42 -5.29 34.07
C ARG A 159 4.87 -5.20 32.62
N PRO A 160 4.48 -4.14 31.89
CA PRO A 160 3.56 -3.08 32.30
C PRO A 160 2.11 -3.58 32.46
N GLU A 161 1.22 -2.76 33.01
CA GLU A 161 -0.17 -3.17 33.31
C GLU A 161 -0.92 -3.67 32.07
N TRP A 162 -0.62 -3.11 30.90
CA TRP A 162 -1.20 -3.55 29.64
C TRP A 162 -0.75 -4.95 29.21
N PHE A 163 0.36 -5.52 29.70
CA PHE A 163 0.87 -6.82 29.26
C PHE A 163 0.05 -7.97 29.84
N GLY A 164 -0.44 -8.87 28.97
CA GLY A 164 -1.40 -9.92 29.33
C GLY A 164 -2.85 -9.42 29.42
N GLN A 165 -3.73 -10.30 29.88
CA GLN A 165 -5.15 -10.06 30.13
C GLN A 165 -5.50 -10.50 31.55
N GLU A 166 -6.02 -9.59 32.36
CA GLU A 166 -6.46 -9.88 33.72
C GLU A 166 -7.65 -10.87 33.71
N PHE A 167 -7.55 -11.90 34.54
CA PHE A 167 -8.56 -12.94 34.72
C PHE A 167 -8.44 -13.57 36.11
N MET A 168 -9.44 -13.36 36.98
CA MET A 168 -9.52 -13.99 38.31
C MET A 168 -8.26 -13.84 39.20
N GLY A 169 -7.58 -12.68 39.14
CA GLY A 169 -6.39 -12.40 39.95
C GLY A 169 -5.08 -12.96 39.39
N VAL A 170 -5.12 -13.47 38.15
CA VAL A 170 -3.93 -13.78 37.34
C VAL A 170 -4.01 -13.03 36.03
N LYS A 171 -2.86 -12.87 35.37
CA LYS A 171 -2.78 -12.40 33.99
C LYS A 171 -2.54 -13.58 33.07
N ILE A 172 -3.45 -13.76 32.11
CA ILE A 172 -3.30 -14.71 31.01
C ILE A 172 -2.50 -14.03 29.90
N LEU A 173 -1.50 -14.73 29.36
CA LEU A 173 -0.72 -14.27 28.23
C LEU A 173 -1.21 -14.97 26.95
N ASN A 174 -1.29 -14.22 25.86
CA ASN A 174 -1.43 -14.83 24.54
C ASN A 174 -0.10 -15.47 24.10
N GLN A 175 -0.11 -16.21 22.98
CA GLN A 175 1.07 -16.94 22.53
C GLN A 175 2.26 -16.03 22.19
N PHE A 176 2.04 -14.87 21.58
CA PHE A 176 3.11 -13.90 21.27
C PHE A 176 3.70 -13.29 22.55
N GLU A 177 2.85 -12.93 23.52
CA GLU A 177 3.27 -12.44 24.84
C GLU A 177 4.10 -13.50 25.58
N ALA A 178 3.70 -14.78 25.52
CA ALA A 178 4.43 -15.88 26.13
C ALA A 178 5.79 -16.12 25.45
N ASN A 179 5.81 -16.20 24.12
CA ASN A 179 7.04 -16.40 23.33
C ASN A 179 8.04 -15.27 23.57
N TYR A 180 7.56 -14.02 23.67
CA TYR A 180 8.40 -12.86 23.99
C TYR A 180 9.08 -13.00 25.36
N VAL A 181 8.32 -13.41 26.38
CA VAL A 181 8.86 -13.60 27.75
C VAL A 181 9.82 -14.77 27.85
N LEU A 182 9.56 -15.85 27.10
CA LEU A 182 10.43 -17.02 27.06
C LEU A 182 11.72 -16.78 26.26
N GLY A 183 11.77 -15.72 25.44
CA GLY A 183 12.89 -15.47 24.54
C GLY A 183 12.94 -16.47 23.37
N GLU A 184 11.79 -17.01 22.99
CA GLU A 184 11.65 -18.07 21.97
C GLU A 184 10.78 -17.58 20.78
N PRO A 185 11.17 -16.51 20.04
CA PRO A 185 10.44 -16.14 18.83
C PRO A 185 10.60 -17.22 17.76
N GLY A 186 9.50 -17.89 17.41
CA GLY A 186 9.50 -19.04 16.50
C GLY A 186 9.00 -18.71 15.09
N THR A 187 8.23 -17.63 14.94
CA THR A 187 7.68 -17.19 13.66
C THR A 187 8.06 -15.76 13.31
N GLU A 188 7.79 -15.34 12.08
CA GLU A 188 7.96 -13.94 11.67
C GLU A 188 6.97 -12.99 12.37
N GLU A 189 5.78 -13.46 12.73
CA GLU A 189 4.85 -12.72 13.57
C GLU A 189 5.38 -12.52 14.99
N ASP A 190 6.12 -13.49 15.56
CA ASP A 190 6.83 -13.30 16.84
C ASP A 190 7.93 -12.24 16.73
N GLN A 191 8.65 -12.21 15.60
CA GLN A 191 9.66 -11.20 15.32
C GLN A 191 9.03 -9.80 15.18
N LEU A 192 7.93 -9.68 14.43
CA LEU A 192 7.15 -8.45 14.33
C LEU A 192 6.64 -7.99 15.70
N TYR A 193 6.08 -8.91 16.49
CA TYR A 193 5.63 -8.60 17.84
C TYR A 193 6.79 -8.05 18.68
N SER A 194 7.93 -8.73 18.68
CA SER A 194 9.11 -8.34 19.44
C SER A 194 9.67 -6.98 19.01
N ASP A 195 9.68 -6.69 17.71
CA ASP A 195 10.15 -5.41 17.17
C ASP A 195 9.23 -4.26 17.58
N LEU A 196 7.91 -4.44 17.47
CA LEU A 196 6.92 -3.44 17.90
C LEU A 196 7.03 -3.13 19.40
N ILE A 197 7.28 -4.15 20.24
CA ILE A 197 7.53 -3.94 21.68
C ILE A 197 8.83 -3.13 21.91
N LYS A 198 9.90 -3.45 21.19
CA LYS A 198 11.19 -2.73 21.30
C LYS A 198 11.06 -1.28 20.85
N ARG A 199 10.19 -1.00 19.89
CA ARG A 199 9.78 0.34 19.43
C ARG A 199 8.77 1.02 20.35
N HIS A 200 8.66 0.59 21.61
CA HIS A 200 7.80 1.22 22.62
C HIS A 200 6.30 1.29 22.25
N PHE A 201 5.76 0.29 21.53
CA PHE A 201 4.32 0.16 21.33
C PHE A 201 3.65 -0.78 22.33
N ILE A 202 2.41 -0.47 22.69
CA ILE A 202 1.50 -1.46 23.27
C ILE A 202 0.96 -2.32 22.14
N VAL A 203 1.25 -3.62 22.14
CA VAL A 203 0.85 -4.54 21.08
C VAL A 203 -0.27 -5.47 21.56
N LYS A 204 -1.41 -5.44 20.87
CA LYS A 204 -2.56 -6.31 21.14
C LYS A 204 -3.04 -7.02 19.87
N SER A 205 -3.81 -8.09 20.05
CA SER A 205 -4.36 -8.85 18.93
C SER A 205 -5.20 -7.97 17.99
N GLY A 206 -4.89 -8.04 16.70
CA GLY A 206 -5.64 -7.42 15.62
C GLY A 206 -6.81 -8.26 15.11
N PHE A 207 -7.10 -9.42 15.73
CA PHE A 207 -8.08 -10.40 15.24
C PHE A 207 -9.46 -9.82 14.94
N LYS A 208 -9.96 -8.90 15.78
CA LYS A 208 -11.25 -8.22 15.55
C LYS A 208 -11.31 -7.40 14.26
N TYR A 209 -10.16 -7.14 13.66
CA TYR A 209 -9.98 -6.41 12.41
C TYR A 209 -9.38 -7.29 11.30
N GLY A 210 -9.22 -8.60 11.50
CA GLY A 210 -8.60 -9.47 10.50
C GLY A 210 -7.13 -9.10 10.18
N GLN A 211 -6.42 -8.54 11.15
CA GLN A 211 -5.02 -8.12 11.05
C GLN A 211 -4.19 -8.80 12.15
N ASN A 212 -2.86 -8.85 12.01
CA ASN A 212 -2.00 -9.46 13.03
C ASN A 212 -2.13 -8.71 14.36
N PHE A 213 -1.90 -7.40 14.34
CA PHE A 213 -1.84 -6.59 15.55
C PHE A 213 -2.62 -5.28 15.42
N ARG A 214 -3.06 -4.77 16.57
CA ARG A 214 -3.43 -3.38 16.77
C ARG A 214 -2.45 -2.79 17.78
N ILE A 215 -1.91 -1.62 17.49
CA ILE A 215 -0.88 -1.00 18.32
C ILE A 215 -1.29 0.40 18.79
N TYR A 216 -0.76 0.78 19.95
CA TYR A 216 -0.99 2.07 20.60
C TYR A 216 0.37 2.69 20.91
N SER A 217 0.54 3.97 20.61
CA SER A 217 1.82 4.65 20.78
C SER A 217 2.11 5.01 22.24
N ASP A 218 1.09 5.19 23.08
CA ASP A 218 1.30 5.62 24.47
C ASP A 218 0.44 4.82 25.45
N SER A 219 -0.89 5.00 25.38
CA SER A 219 -1.83 4.38 26.33
C SER A 219 -2.98 3.63 25.67
N MET A 220 -3.56 2.69 26.39
CA MET A 220 -4.78 1.97 25.99
C MET A 220 -6.08 2.73 26.28
N GLU A 221 -6.00 3.89 26.95
CA GLU A 221 -7.18 4.73 27.23
C GLU A 221 -7.73 5.34 25.94
N ASN A 222 -6.84 5.60 24.98
CA ASN A 222 -7.21 5.99 23.63
C ASN A 222 -7.45 4.77 22.73
N HIS A 223 -8.10 4.98 21.59
CA HIS A 223 -8.22 3.93 20.58
C HIS A 223 -6.87 3.63 19.92
N ALA A 224 -6.61 2.37 19.58
CA ALA A 224 -5.40 1.98 18.82
C ALA A 224 -5.23 2.86 17.58
N GLU A 225 -4.03 3.38 17.36
CA GLU A 225 -3.72 4.31 16.28
C GLU A 225 -3.53 3.56 14.95
N PHE A 226 -2.92 2.36 15.01
CA PHE A 226 -2.56 1.58 13.84
C PHE A 226 -3.10 0.15 13.90
N LEU A 227 -3.38 -0.38 12.72
CA LEU A 227 -3.54 -1.81 12.46
C LEU A 227 -2.35 -2.29 11.63
N VAL A 228 -1.70 -3.36 12.08
CA VAL A 228 -0.47 -3.88 11.49
C VAL A 228 -0.73 -5.24 10.85
N SER A 229 -0.34 -5.37 9.59
CA SER A 229 -0.34 -6.62 8.83
C SER A 229 1.09 -7.05 8.53
N LEU A 230 1.47 -8.28 8.85
CA LEU A 230 2.67 -8.87 8.29
C LEU A 230 2.35 -9.38 6.88
N MET A 231 3.11 -8.93 5.89
CA MET A 231 2.91 -9.30 4.49
C MET A 231 4.18 -9.94 3.92
N LYS A 232 4.00 -11.10 3.29
CA LYS A 232 5.02 -11.71 2.42
C LYS A 232 4.61 -11.51 0.97
N ARG A 233 3.59 -12.25 0.55
CA ARG A 233 3.02 -12.27 -0.80
C ARG A 233 1.53 -12.43 -0.67
N GLU A 234 0.76 -11.56 -1.32
CA GLU A 234 -0.68 -11.51 -1.16
C GLU A 234 -1.38 -10.98 -2.41
N GLU A 235 -2.64 -11.35 -2.60
CA GLU A 235 -3.50 -10.75 -3.63
C GLU A 235 -3.88 -9.31 -3.24
N TRP A 236 -3.77 -8.38 -4.19
CA TRP A 236 -3.95 -6.94 -3.93
C TRP A 236 -5.31 -6.59 -3.31
N TYR A 237 -6.39 -7.28 -3.71
CA TYR A 237 -7.72 -7.03 -3.11
C TYR A 237 -7.74 -7.28 -1.59
N LYS A 238 -6.90 -8.18 -1.04
CA LYS A 238 -6.84 -8.41 0.41
C LYS A 238 -6.17 -7.25 1.12
N ILE A 239 -5.15 -6.65 0.51
CA ILE A 239 -4.47 -5.43 0.99
C ILE A 239 -5.45 -4.25 0.93
N SER A 240 -6.12 -4.06 -0.21
CA SER A 240 -7.18 -3.05 -0.39
C SER A 240 -8.29 -3.18 0.68
N ARG A 241 -8.75 -4.40 0.96
CA ARG A 241 -9.76 -4.69 1.99
C ARG A 241 -9.26 -4.36 3.40
N ALA A 242 -8.01 -4.69 3.71
CA ALA A 242 -7.35 -4.34 4.97
C ALA A 242 -7.27 -2.82 5.20
N ILE A 243 -6.90 -2.06 4.17
CA ILE A 243 -6.82 -0.58 4.22
C ILE A 243 -8.22 0.01 4.39
N ARG A 244 -9.21 -0.48 3.63
CA ARG A 244 -10.61 -0.04 3.74
C ARG A 244 -11.18 -0.28 5.13
N LEU A 245 -10.88 -1.43 5.74
CA LEU A 245 -11.30 -1.75 7.10
C LEU A 245 -10.64 -0.82 8.12
N SER A 246 -9.34 -0.57 8.00
CA SER A 246 -8.63 0.37 8.88
C SER A 246 -9.24 1.77 8.80
N THR A 247 -9.53 2.23 7.59
CA THR A 247 -10.20 3.51 7.32
C THR A 247 -11.58 3.59 7.99
N SER A 248 -12.39 2.51 7.94
CA SER A 248 -13.74 2.52 8.51
C SER A 248 -13.74 2.60 10.03
N VAL A 249 -12.70 2.07 10.69
CA VAL A 249 -12.51 2.17 12.15
C VAL A 249 -11.60 3.31 12.56
N ARG A 250 -11.30 4.24 11.64
CA ARG A 250 -10.46 5.44 11.85
C ARG A 250 -9.06 5.10 12.39
N LYS A 251 -8.41 4.10 11.82
CA LYS A 251 -7.03 3.68 12.13
C LYS A 251 -6.16 3.77 10.89
N LYS A 252 -4.87 4.01 11.11
CA LYS A 252 -3.85 3.93 10.06
C LYS A 252 -3.49 2.48 9.78
N THR A 253 -3.09 2.18 8.55
CA THR A 253 -2.64 0.83 8.15
C THR A 253 -1.14 0.82 8.04
N LEU A 254 -0.50 -0.06 8.81
CA LEU A 254 0.92 -0.37 8.64
C LEU A 254 1.04 -1.76 8.03
N VAL A 255 1.72 -1.85 6.91
CA VAL A 255 2.16 -3.13 6.35
C VAL A 255 3.61 -3.33 6.77
N ALA A 256 3.89 -4.44 7.43
CA ALA A 256 5.22 -4.85 7.82
C ALA A 256 5.69 -6.02 6.95
N GLY A 257 6.99 -6.11 6.71
CA GLY A 257 7.59 -7.22 5.98
C GLY A 257 9.11 -7.16 6.04
N PHE A 258 9.76 -8.23 5.56
CA PHE A 258 11.21 -8.38 5.66
C PHE A 258 11.90 -7.98 4.35
N ILE A 259 12.92 -7.14 4.45
CA ILE A 259 13.86 -6.81 3.37
C ILE A 259 15.25 -7.21 3.86
N ASP A 260 15.91 -8.13 3.16
CA ASP A 260 17.24 -8.64 3.53
C ASP A 260 17.37 -9.11 4.99
N GLY A 261 16.27 -9.67 5.54
CA GLY A 261 16.20 -10.14 6.93
C GLY A 261 15.90 -9.04 7.96
N GLU A 262 15.82 -7.77 7.56
CA GLU A 262 15.40 -6.67 8.42
C GLU A 262 13.90 -6.40 8.27
N LEU A 263 13.22 -6.19 9.39
CA LEU A 263 11.82 -5.80 9.40
C LEU A 263 11.67 -4.33 8.99
N LYS A 264 10.82 -4.07 7.99
CA LYS A 264 10.49 -2.73 7.49
C LYS A 264 8.98 -2.51 7.52
N TYR A 265 8.59 -1.25 7.44
CA TYR A 265 7.20 -0.81 7.54
C TYR A 265 6.83 0.14 6.40
N ILE A 266 5.57 0.05 5.98
CA ILE A 266 4.95 0.91 4.97
C ILE A 266 3.66 1.48 5.58
N ASP A 267 3.51 2.80 5.57
CA ASP A 267 2.21 3.43 5.85
C ASP A 267 1.41 3.47 4.56
N ILE A 268 0.18 2.94 4.57
CA ILE A 268 -0.70 2.94 3.40
C ILE A 268 -2.06 3.52 3.77
N GLU A 269 -2.47 4.57 3.06
CA GLU A 269 -3.77 5.21 3.23
C GLU A 269 -4.56 5.28 1.93
N ARG A 270 -5.89 5.18 2.04
CA ARG A 270 -6.77 5.40 0.90
C ARG A 270 -6.96 6.90 0.66
N LEU A 271 -6.61 7.36 -0.53
CA LEU A 271 -6.91 8.73 -0.96
C LEU A 271 -8.31 8.81 -1.57
N ARG A 272 -8.94 9.98 -1.42
CA ARG A 272 -10.18 10.29 -2.14
C ARG A 272 -9.92 10.59 -3.61
N ASP A 273 -8.82 11.30 -3.87
CA ASP A 273 -8.43 11.70 -5.21
C ASP A 273 -6.96 12.15 -5.27
N ILE A 274 -6.44 12.34 -6.48
CA ILE A 274 -5.12 12.90 -6.80
C ILE A 274 -5.20 14.06 -7.79
#